data_AF-A0AAD8G9F7-F1
#
_entry.id   AF-A0AAD8G9F7-F1
#
_cell.length_a   1.000
_cell.length_b   1.000
_cell.length_c   1.000
_cell.angle_alpha   90.00
_cell.angle_beta   90.00
_cell.angle_gamma   90.00
#
_symmetry.space_group_name_H-M   'P 1'
#
loop_
_entity.id
_entity.type
_entity.pdbx_description
1 polymer ?
#
loop_
_entity_poly.entity_id
_entity_poly.type
_entity_poly.pdbx_seq_one_letter_code
_entity_poly.pdbx_strand_id
1 'polypeptide(L)'
;MARRLERFCSPGKGNGLRALQRVKPGELLWKAEPFAYTVSKKGRGSACENCFSRKQSLLRCSRCKVAKYCDARCQKQAWPEHKRECLCLRSCQPRIPADSVRLVGRVIFKLVSKTSPWLFVFVLSDIKEMSEEMKEGLGHLKEMLQLYLQEESEDVSRLMSGLDLLHLFAKVSSQSVFFQGC
;
A
#
# COMPACT_ATOMS: atom_id res chain seq x y z
N MET A 1 8.41 -26.30 0.80
CA MET A 1 9.40 -25.83 -0.19
C MET A 1 10.70 -25.56 0.54
N ALA A 2 11.83 -26.13 0.09
CA ALA A 2 13.13 -25.82 0.67
C ALA A 2 13.42 -24.32 0.51
N ARG A 3 13.90 -23.66 1.58
CA ARG A 3 14.40 -22.29 1.50
C ARG A 3 15.57 -22.28 0.51
N ARG A 4 15.42 -21.57 -0.61
CA ARG A 4 16.50 -21.34 -1.61
C ARG A 4 17.22 -20.02 -1.40
N LEU A 5 16.59 -19.14 -0.64
CA LEU A 5 17.10 -17.84 -0.23
C LEU A 5 17.13 -17.79 1.28
N GLU A 6 18.11 -17.08 1.83
CA GLU A 6 18.13 -16.68 3.22
C GLU A 6 18.38 -15.19 3.38
N ARG A 7 17.86 -14.63 4.48
CA ARG A 7 18.16 -13.27 4.90
C ARG A 7 19.55 -13.25 5.53
N PHE A 8 20.35 -12.24 5.21
CA PHE A 8 21.65 -12.00 5.85
C PHE A 8 21.86 -10.50 6.11
N CYS A 9 22.77 -10.17 7.04
CA CYS A 9 23.21 -8.79 7.24
C CYS A 9 24.37 -8.49 6.28
N SER A 10 24.19 -7.51 5.39
CA SER A 10 25.23 -7.01 4.49
C SER A 10 25.96 -5.84 5.15
N PRO A 11 27.29 -5.94 5.36
CA PRO A 11 28.09 -4.85 5.92
C PRO A 11 27.86 -3.53 5.16
N GLY A 12 27.55 -2.46 5.89
CA GLY A 12 27.29 -1.12 5.33
C GLY A 12 26.01 -0.94 4.52
N LYS A 13 25.22 -2.00 4.26
CA LYS A 13 24.03 -1.97 3.39
C LYS A 13 22.74 -2.48 4.03
N GLY A 14 22.78 -2.85 5.31
CA GLY A 14 21.61 -3.35 6.04
C GLY A 14 21.29 -4.81 5.71
N ASN A 15 20.00 -5.15 5.63
CA ASN A 15 19.56 -6.53 5.37
C ASN A 15 19.59 -6.85 3.86
N GLY A 16 19.95 -8.09 3.51
CA GLY A 16 19.93 -8.60 2.14
C GLY A 16 19.34 -10.01 2.05
N LEU A 17 19.13 -10.47 0.82
CA LEU A 17 18.80 -11.87 0.49
C LEU A 17 19.96 -12.48 -0.29
N ARG A 18 20.39 -13.69 0.07
CA ARG A 18 21.40 -14.46 -0.68
C ARG A 18 20.88 -15.86 -1.00
N ALA A 19 21.36 -16.42 -2.10
CA ALA A 19 21.03 -17.78 -2.50
C ALA A 19 21.80 -18.79 -1.67
N LEU A 20 21.13 -19.88 -1.26
CA LEU A 20 21.74 -21.01 -0.56
C LEU A 20 22.34 -22.05 -1.52
N GLN A 21 22.04 -21.92 -2.81
CA GLN A 21 22.44 -22.85 -3.87
C GLN A 21 22.58 -22.10 -5.20
N ARG A 22 23.20 -22.76 -6.19
CA ARG A 22 23.31 -22.21 -7.54
C ARG A 22 21.93 -21.97 -8.15
N VAL A 23 21.74 -20.79 -8.74
CA VAL A 23 20.52 -20.35 -9.44
C VAL A 23 20.81 -20.31 -10.94
N LYS A 24 19.89 -20.82 -11.76
CA LYS A 24 19.99 -20.76 -13.23
C LYS A 24 19.28 -19.51 -13.78
N PRO A 25 19.71 -18.96 -14.93
CA PRO A 25 18.97 -17.91 -15.62
C PRO A 25 17.52 -18.33 -15.90
N GLY A 26 16.56 -17.45 -15.60
CA GLY A 26 15.12 -17.72 -15.74
C GLY A 26 14.46 -18.48 -14.59
N GLU A 27 15.23 -18.90 -13.58
CA GLU A 27 14.69 -19.63 -12.43
C GLU A 27 13.87 -18.72 -11.50
N LEU A 28 12.64 -19.13 -11.17
CA LEU A 28 11.78 -18.41 -10.22
C LEU A 28 12.31 -18.57 -8.79
N LEU A 29 12.78 -17.47 -8.21
CA LEU A 29 13.30 -17.43 -6.84
C LEU A 29 12.24 -17.14 -5.79
N TRP A 30 11.34 -16.20 -6.08
CA TRP A 30 10.31 -15.76 -5.16
C TRP A 30 9.12 -15.19 -5.93
N LYS A 31 7.91 -15.45 -5.43
CA LYS A 31 6.68 -14.80 -5.86
C LYS A 31 5.94 -14.36 -4.61
N ALA A 32 5.47 -13.12 -4.60
CA ALA A 32 4.61 -12.60 -3.55
C ALA A 32 3.53 -11.72 -4.15
N GLU A 33 2.35 -11.77 -3.53
CA GLU A 33 1.30 -10.79 -3.77
C GLU A 33 1.63 -9.51 -2.98
N PRO A 34 1.32 -8.32 -3.53
CA PRO A 34 1.55 -7.07 -2.83
C PRO A 34 0.77 -7.06 -1.51
N PHE A 35 1.41 -6.56 -0.45
CA PHE A 35 0.74 -6.40 0.83
C PHE A 35 -0.45 -5.43 0.70
N ALA A 36 -0.23 -4.26 0.10
CA ALA A 36 -1.27 -3.32 -0.30
C ALA A 36 -0.87 -2.71 -1.65
N TYR A 37 -1.87 -2.23 -2.40
CA TYR A 37 -1.65 -1.62 -3.70
C TYR A 37 -2.72 -0.58 -4.00
N THR A 38 -2.43 0.32 -4.93
CA THR A 38 -3.37 1.32 -5.45
C THR A 38 -3.03 1.64 -6.89
N VAL A 39 -4.02 2.00 -7.71
CA VAL A 39 -3.76 2.54 -9.05
C VAL A 39 -3.21 3.96 -8.92
N SER A 40 -2.10 4.23 -9.62
CA SER A 40 -1.49 5.55 -9.62
C SER A 40 -2.41 6.62 -10.19
N LYS A 41 -2.19 7.89 -9.85
CA LYS A 41 -2.93 9.04 -10.37
C LYS A 41 -2.98 9.05 -11.90
N LYS A 42 -1.90 8.63 -12.58
CA LYS A 42 -1.82 8.51 -14.04
C LYS A 42 -2.68 7.37 -14.60
N GLY A 43 -2.79 6.26 -13.87
CA GLY A 43 -3.62 5.11 -14.26
C GLY A 43 -5.09 5.27 -13.87
N ARG A 44 -5.41 6.20 -12.97
CA ARG A 44 -6.76 6.41 -12.45
C ARG A 44 -7.72 6.71 -13.59
N GLY A 45 -8.79 5.92 -13.67
CA GLY A 45 -9.80 6.09 -14.69
C GLY A 45 -9.52 5.40 -16.02
N SER A 46 -8.31 4.86 -16.24
CA SER A 46 -7.91 4.10 -17.43
C SER A 46 -7.44 2.67 -17.13
N ALA A 47 -7.18 2.34 -15.85
CA ALA A 47 -6.85 1.01 -15.38
C ALA A 47 -7.87 0.50 -14.34
N CYS A 48 -8.07 -0.81 -14.30
CA CYS A 48 -8.88 -1.46 -13.28
C CYS A 48 -8.19 -1.41 -11.90
N GLU A 49 -8.92 -1.03 -10.86
CA GLU A 49 -8.45 -0.99 -9.46
C GLU A 49 -8.28 -2.37 -8.80
N ASN A 50 -8.56 -3.47 -9.53
CA ASN A 50 -8.38 -4.84 -9.06
C ASN A 50 -7.23 -5.55 -9.79
N CYS A 51 -7.33 -5.66 -11.12
CA CYS A 51 -6.38 -6.42 -11.93
C CYS A 51 -5.35 -5.55 -12.67
N PHE A 52 -5.43 -4.22 -12.54
CA PHE A 52 -4.55 -3.23 -13.19
C PHE A 52 -4.57 -3.19 -14.72
N SER A 53 -5.31 -4.09 -15.38
CA SER A 53 -5.46 -4.05 -16.83
C SER A 53 -6.10 -2.75 -17.30
N ARG A 54 -5.61 -2.23 -18.42
CA ARG A 54 -6.20 -1.08 -19.11
C ARG A 54 -7.36 -1.53 -20.00
N LYS A 55 -8.44 -0.73 -20.02
CA LYS A 55 -9.62 -0.97 -20.87
C LYS A 55 -10.17 0.37 -21.36
N GLN A 56 -10.81 0.36 -22.53
CA GLN A 56 -11.47 1.54 -23.10
C GLN A 56 -12.64 2.01 -22.24
N SER A 57 -13.42 1.06 -21.70
CA SER A 57 -14.53 1.32 -20.80
C SER A 57 -14.32 0.62 -19.46
N LEU A 58 -14.65 1.31 -18.38
CA LEU A 58 -14.56 0.81 -17.02
C LEU A 58 -15.83 1.16 -16.24
N LEU A 59 -16.29 0.21 -15.44
CA LEU A 59 -17.39 0.37 -14.49
C LEU A 59 -16.91 1.18 -13.29
N ARG A 60 -17.63 2.25 -12.95
CA ARG A 60 -17.32 3.09 -11.80
C ARG A 60 -18.06 2.58 -10.56
N CYS A 61 -17.37 2.54 -9.42
CA CYS A 61 -18.03 2.30 -8.13
C CYS A 61 -19.13 3.36 -7.90
N SER A 62 -20.38 2.93 -7.72
CA SER A 62 -21.52 3.84 -7.57
C SER A 62 -21.48 4.68 -6.29
N ARG A 63 -20.79 4.18 -5.25
CA ARG A 63 -20.68 4.83 -3.93
C ARG A 63 -19.64 5.94 -3.91
N CYS A 64 -18.37 5.62 -4.13
CA CYS A 64 -17.30 6.61 -4.06
C CYS A 64 -17.09 7.38 -5.36
N LYS A 65 -17.58 6.88 -6.51
CA LYS A 65 -17.36 7.47 -7.85
C LYS A 65 -15.87 7.60 -8.28
N VAL A 66 -14.93 7.05 -7.51
CA VAL A 66 -13.49 7.13 -7.77
C VAL A 66 -12.95 5.83 -8.35
N ALA A 67 -13.14 4.71 -7.65
CA ALA A 67 -12.64 3.42 -8.08
C ALA A 67 -13.34 2.94 -9.36
N LYS A 68 -12.56 2.40 -10.30
CA LYS A 68 -13.06 1.86 -11.57
C LYS A 68 -12.60 0.42 -11.79
N TYR A 69 -13.43 -0.38 -12.44
CA TYR A 69 -13.22 -1.82 -12.65
C TYR A 69 -13.52 -2.22 -14.09
N CYS A 70 -12.82 -3.22 -14.62
CA CYS A 70 -13.07 -3.69 -16.00
C CYS A 70 -14.42 -4.43 -16.13
N ASP A 71 -14.88 -5.06 -15.06
CA ASP A 71 -16.12 -5.84 -15.04
C ASP A 71 -16.65 -5.99 -13.60
N ALA A 72 -17.87 -6.53 -13.46
CA ALA A 72 -18.51 -6.77 -12.18
C ALA A 72 -17.75 -7.78 -11.31
N ARG A 73 -17.00 -8.71 -11.91
CA ARG A 73 -16.18 -9.70 -11.20
C ARG A 73 -15.03 -9.01 -10.47
N CYS A 74 -14.27 -8.13 -11.14
CA CYS A 74 -13.20 -7.35 -10.55
C CYS A 74 -13.73 -6.41 -9.46
N GLN A 75 -14.90 -5.81 -9.66
CA GLN A 75 -15.55 -4.99 -8.63
C GLN A 75 -15.88 -5.81 -7.38
N LYS A 76 -16.46 -7.01 -7.54
CA LYS A 76 -16.81 -7.91 -6.43
C LYS A 76 -15.57 -8.42 -5.69
N GLN A 77 -14.52 -8.79 -6.43
CA GLN A 77 -13.25 -9.27 -5.86
C GLN A 77 -12.51 -8.19 -5.06
N ALA A 78 -12.52 -6.94 -5.55
CA ALA A 78 -11.88 -5.83 -4.85
C ALA A 78 -12.66 -5.35 -3.61
N TRP A 79 -13.94 -5.71 -3.47
CA TRP A 79 -14.82 -5.14 -2.44
C TRP A 79 -14.31 -5.31 -1.00
N PRO A 80 -13.76 -6.46 -0.56
CA PRO A 80 -13.24 -6.60 0.80
C PRO A 80 -12.14 -5.58 1.14
N GLU A 81 -11.22 -5.29 0.21
CA GLU A 81 -10.17 -4.29 0.41
C GLU A 81 -10.65 -2.85 0.13
N HIS A 82 -11.60 -2.67 -0.79
CA HIS A 82 -12.12 -1.36 -1.17
C HIS A 82 -13.15 -0.81 -0.18
N LYS A 83 -13.92 -1.66 0.53
CA LYS A 83 -15.10 -1.25 1.32
C LYS A 83 -14.82 -0.08 2.26
N ARG A 84 -13.69 -0.11 2.97
CA ARG A 84 -13.26 0.94 3.91
C ARG A 84 -12.80 2.20 3.17
N GLU A 85 -11.84 2.04 2.26
CA GLU A 85 -11.38 3.12 1.38
C GLU A 85 -12.56 3.81 0.63
N CYS A 86 -13.61 3.08 0.28
CA CYS A 86 -14.78 3.60 -0.40
C CYS A 86 -15.51 4.68 0.41
N LEU A 87 -15.58 4.54 1.74
CA LEU A 87 -16.17 5.54 2.62
C LEU A 87 -15.32 6.80 2.63
N CYS A 88 -14.02 6.63 2.86
CA CYS A 88 -13.03 7.70 2.87
C CYS A 88 -13.00 8.50 1.55
N LEU A 89 -12.92 7.80 0.41
CA LEU A 89 -12.89 8.43 -0.92
C LEU A 89 -14.20 9.17 -1.24
N ARG A 90 -15.33 8.69 -0.73
CA ARG A 90 -16.61 9.39 -0.90
C ARG A 90 -16.58 10.74 -0.19
N SER A 91 -16.08 10.78 1.04
CA SER A 91 -16.03 11.99 1.88
C SER A 91 -15.02 13.02 1.40
N CYS A 92 -13.93 12.60 0.75
CA CYS A 92 -12.92 13.54 0.24
C CYS A 92 -13.25 14.14 -1.14
N GLN A 93 -14.35 13.78 -1.80
CA GLN A 93 -14.66 14.33 -3.11
C GLN A 93 -14.86 15.86 -3.06
N PRO A 94 -14.36 16.61 -4.09
CA PRO A 94 -13.69 16.14 -5.31
C PRO A 94 -12.17 15.91 -5.17
N ARG A 95 -11.60 16.14 -3.98
CA ARG A 95 -10.16 16.12 -3.71
C ARG A 95 -9.69 14.70 -3.40
N ILE A 96 -9.25 13.97 -4.42
CA ILE A 96 -8.74 12.61 -4.22
C ILE A 96 -7.31 12.67 -3.66
N PRO A 97 -7.00 11.97 -2.55
CA PRO A 97 -5.67 11.99 -1.94
C PRO A 97 -4.55 11.51 -2.87
N ALA A 98 -3.31 11.84 -2.48
CA ALA A 98 -2.11 11.35 -3.13
C ALA A 98 -2.02 9.82 -3.11
N ASP A 99 -1.31 9.23 -4.08
CA ASP A 99 -1.20 7.77 -4.20
C ASP A 99 -0.55 7.14 -2.96
N SER A 100 0.46 7.80 -2.38
CA SER A 100 1.10 7.37 -1.13
C SER A 100 0.12 7.37 0.05
N VAL A 101 -0.74 8.39 0.16
CA VAL A 101 -1.77 8.49 1.22
C VAL A 101 -2.79 7.37 1.08
N ARG A 102 -3.29 7.12 -0.14
CA ARG A 102 -4.20 5.99 -0.41
C ARG A 102 -3.54 4.65 -0.08
N LEU A 103 -2.28 4.47 -0.46
CA LEU A 103 -1.52 3.25 -0.20
C LEU A 103 -1.32 3.02 1.30
N VAL A 104 -0.92 4.05 2.06
CA VAL A 104 -0.79 3.98 3.52
C VAL A 104 -2.15 3.70 4.19
N GLY A 105 -3.24 4.33 3.74
CA GLY A 105 -4.58 4.01 4.22
C GLY A 105 -4.93 2.53 4.04
N ARG A 106 -4.63 1.95 2.88
CA ARG A 106 -4.82 0.52 2.62
C ARG A 106 -3.94 -0.38 3.49
N VAL A 107 -2.70 0.03 3.77
CA VAL A 107 -1.83 -0.67 4.75
C VAL A 107 -2.49 -0.68 6.12
N ILE A 108 -2.97 0.48 6.60
CA ILE A 108 -3.66 0.62 7.89
C ILE A 108 -4.90 -0.27 7.94
N PHE A 109 -5.76 -0.23 6.93
CA PHE A 109 -6.95 -1.10 6.87
C PHE A 109 -6.62 -2.58 6.92
N LYS A 110 -5.51 -2.99 6.29
CA LYS A 110 -5.05 -4.37 6.30
C LYS A 110 -4.43 -4.78 7.63
N LEU A 111 -3.74 -3.86 8.31
CA LEU A 111 -3.22 -4.08 9.67
C LEU A 111 -4.35 -4.20 10.69
N VAL A 112 -5.40 -3.36 10.60
CA VAL A 112 -6.58 -3.47 11.48
C VAL A 112 -7.35 -4.78 11.25
N SER A 113 -7.44 -5.25 10.01
CA SER A 113 -8.19 -6.48 9.68
C SER A 113 -7.39 -7.78 9.87
N LYS A 114 -6.06 -7.72 9.93
CA LYS A 114 -5.20 -8.90 10.14
C LYS A 114 -4.39 -8.78 11.43
N THR A 115 -4.73 -9.58 12.42
CA THR A 115 -4.04 -9.71 13.71
C THR A 115 -2.71 -10.46 13.58
N SER A 116 -1.77 -9.96 12.79
CA SER A 116 -0.41 -10.52 12.72
C SER A 116 0.56 -9.57 13.44
N PRO A 117 0.99 -9.88 14.68
CA PRO A 117 1.95 -9.06 15.41
C PRO A 117 3.28 -8.88 14.65
N TRP A 118 3.73 -9.92 13.95
CA TRP A 118 4.97 -9.91 13.16
C TRP A 118 4.96 -8.91 12.01
N LEU A 119 3.78 -8.72 11.39
CA LEU A 119 3.59 -7.77 10.32
C LEU A 119 3.69 -6.33 10.83
N PHE A 120 3.21 -6.08 12.05
CA PHE A 120 3.33 -4.79 12.73
C PHE A 120 4.80 -4.43 13.00
N VAL A 121 5.57 -5.38 13.53
CA VAL A 121 7.02 -5.22 13.78
C VAL A 121 7.78 -5.00 12.47
N PHE A 122 7.48 -5.77 11.42
CA PHE A 122 8.15 -5.60 10.13
C PHE A 122 7.83 -4.27 9.47
N VAL A 123 6.60 -3.77 9.57
CA VAL A 123 6.21 -2.46 9.03
C VAL A 123 6.87 -1.33 9.84
N LEU A 124 7.11 -1.49 11.14
CA LEU A 124 7.66 -0.42 11.97
C LEU A 124 9.20 -0.42 12.12
N SER A 125 9.90 -1.44 11.62
CA SER A 125 11.37 -1.52 11.74
C SER A 125 12.16 -0.81 10.62
N ASP A 126 13.35 -0.33 10.95
CA ASP A 126 14.43 0.16 10.06
C ASP A 126 14.15 1.44 9.26
N ILE A 127 13.98 2.57 9.94
CA ILE A 127 14.33 3.88 9.36
C ILE A 127 15.34 4.54 10.29
N LYS A 128 16.51 4.86 9.74
CA LYS A 128 17.51 5.72 10.39
C LYS A 128 17.10 7.17 10.17
N GLU A 129 17.29 7.99 11.20
CA GLU A 129 17.39 9.46 11.19
C GLU A 129 16.84 10.14 9.93
N MET A 130 15.67 10.75 10.03
CA MET A 130 15.06 11.53 8.95
C MET A 130 15.57 12.97 9.00
N SER A 131 15.93 13.55 7.85
CA SER A 131 16.23 14.99 7.77
C SER A 131 14.98 15.83 8.07
N GLU A 132 15.17 17.07 8.52
CA GLU A 132 14.05 17.98 8.80
C GLU A 132 13.18 18.24 7.56
N GLU A 133 13.79 18.39 6.39
CA GLU A 133 13.07 18.54 5.12
C GLU A 133 12.19 17.31 4.80
N MET A 134 12.70 16.10 5.07
CA MET A 134 11.92 14.86 4.90
C MET A 134 10.77 14.79 5.91
N LYS A 135 10.98 15.23 7.15
CA LYS A 135 9.93 15.29 8.17
C LYS A 135 8.83 16.28 7.77
N GLU A 136 9.19 17.45 7.25
CA GLU A 136 8.24 18.46 6.79
C GLU A 136 7.39 17.94 5.62
N GLY A 137 8.06 17.42 4.58
CA GLY A 137 7.37 16.86 3.40
C GLY A 137 6.41 15.70 3.76
N LEU A 138 6.81 14.86 4.71
CA LEU A 138 5.97 13.77 5.21
C LEU A 138 4.90 14.24 6.20
N GLY A 139 5.10 15.37 6.88
CA GLY A 139 4.13 16.03 7.74
C GLY A 139 2.84 16.38 6.99
N HIS A 140 2.97 16.98 5.80
CA HIS A 140 1.80 17.28 4.95
C HIS A 140 1.05 16.02 4.51
N LEU A 141 1.76 14.91 4.24
CA LEU A 141 1.13 13.63 3.90
C LEU A 141 0.42 13.00 5.10
N LYS A 142 0.96 13.17 6.31
CA LYS A 142 0.34 12.74 7.56
C LYS A 142 -0.98 13.47 7.81
N GLU A 143 -1.01 14.79 7.66
CA GLU A 143 -2.24 15.58 7.82
C GLU A 143 -3.30 15.17 6.77
N MET A 144 -2.88 14.99 5.51
CA MET A 144 -3.77 14.51 4.46
C MET A 144 -4.33 13.11 4.77
N LEU A 145 -3.53 12.23 5.37
CA LEU A 145 -3.98 10.90 5.80
C LEU A 145 -5.02 11.00 6.93
N GLN A 146 -4.80 11.89 7.90
CA GLN A 146 -5.75 12.09 9.01
C GLN A 146 -7.11 12.59 8.49
N LEU A 147 -7.11 13.56 7.58
CA LEU A 147 -8.34 14.03 6.92
C LEU A 147 -8.98 12.93 6.07
N TYR A 148 -8.18 12.14 5.36
CA TYR A 148 -8.68 11.05 4.53
C TYR A 148 -9.37 9.94 5.36
N LEU A 149 -8.83 9.65 6.55
CA LEU A 149 -9.33 8.58 7.43
C LEU A 149 -10.28 9.06 8.53
N GLN A 150 -10.67 10.35 8.54
CA GLN A 150 -11.42 10.96 9.64
C GLN A 150 -12.79 10.30 9.92
N GLU A 151 -13.42 9.72 8.90
CA GLU A 151 -14.75 9.08 8.98
C GLU A 151 -14.68 7.57 9.27
N GLU A 152 -13.49 7.02 9.51
CA GLU A 152 -13.33 5.58 9.77
C GLU A 152 -13.52 5.22 11.26
N SER A 153 -13.63 3.91 11.51
CA SER A 153 -13.89 3.34 12.84
C SER A 153 -12.87 3.75 13.91
N GLU A 154 -13.29 3.74 15.17
CA GLU A 154 -12.43 3.94 16.36
C GLU A 154 -11.16 3.05 16.37
N ASP A 155 -11.23 1.83 15.84
CA ASP A 155 -10.06 0.95 15.71
C ASP A 155 -8.93 1.53 14.85
N VAL A 156 -9.28 2.30 13.81
CA VAL A 156 -8.29 2.98 12.96
C VAL A 156 -7.65 4.12 13.74
N SER A 157 -8.45 4.93 14.43
CA SER A 157 -7.97 6.02 15.27
C SER A 157 -7.01 5.51 16.36
N ARG A 158 -7.37 4.40 17.04
CA ARG A 158 -6.52 3.75 18.04
C ARG A 158 -5.22 3.20 17.44
N LEU A 159 -5.27 2.61 16.25
CA LEU A 159 -4.06 2.16 15.58
C LEU A 159 -3.16 3.33 15.19
N MET A 160 -3.75 4.39 14.63
CA MET A 160 -3.04 5.59 14.22
C MET A 160 -2.37 6.31 15.39
N SER A 161 -2.97 6.32 16.59
CA SER A 161 -2.34 6.91 17.78
C SER A 161 -1.12 6.12 18.28
N GLY A 162 -1.07 4.81 18.02
CA GLY A 162 0.07 3.96 18.37
C GLY A 162 1.13 3.83 17.28
N LEU A 163 0.89 4.41 16.10
CA LEU A 163 1.79 4.33 14.95
C LEU A 163 2.55 5.63 14.76
N ASP A 164 3.85 5.52 14.49
CA ASP A 164 4.59 6.63 13.91
C ASP A 164 4.27 6.72 12.41
N LEU A 165 3.35 7.60 12.07
CA LEU A 165 2.89 7.82 10.70
C LEU A 165 4.00 8.36 9.78
N LEU A 166 4.95 9.14 10.31
CA LEU A 166 6.07 9.67 9.50
C LEU A 166 6.99 8.51 9.08
N HIS A 167 7.30 7.62 10.01
CA HIS A 167 8.05 6.40 9.72
C HIS A 167 7.30 5.50 8.73
N LEU A 168 5.99 5.31 8.91
CA LEU A 168 5.20 4.52 7.97
C LEU A 168 5.25 5.09 6.54
N PHE A 169 5.14 6.41 6.40
CA PHE A 169 5.29 7.06 5.10
C PHE A 169 6.70 6.92 4.52
N ALA A 170 7.74 7.15 5.30
CA ALA A 170 9.12 6.98 4.85
C ALA A 170 9.40 5.54 4.37
N LYS A 171 8.78 4.54 5.01
CA LYS A 171 8.89 3.15 4.59
C LYS A 171 8.14 2.87 3.30
N VAL A 172 6.91 3.36 3.16
CA VAL A 172 6.16 3.23 1.91
C VAL A 172 6.91 3.91 0.77
N SER A 173 7.52 5.07 1.00
CA SER A 173 8.32 5.77 0.00
C SER A 173 9.56 4.98 -0.43
N SER A 174 10.23 4.29 0.49
CA SER A 174 11.45 3.50 0.19
C SER A 174 11.19 2.07 -0.29
N GLN A 175 10.01 1.51 -0.03
CA GLN A 175 9.67 0.11 -0.35
C GLN A 175 8.56 -0.04 -1.39
N SER A 176 8.03 1.08 -1.91
CA SER A 176 7.03 1.05 -2.98
C SER A 176 7.64 0.55 -4.28
N VAL A 177 6.89 -0.29 -4.99
CA VAL A 177 7.25 -0.81 -6.32
C VAL A 177 6.17 -0.35 -7.30
N PHE A 178 6.60 0.25 -8.41
CA PHE A 178 5.69 0.64 -9.49
C PHE A 178 5.45 -0.57 -10.40
N PHE A 179 4.21 -1.03 -10.46
CA PHE A 179 3.79 -2.06 -11.39
C PHE A 179 3.37 -1.44 -12.72
N GLN A 180 3.84 -2.01 -13.82
CA GLN A 180 3.21 -1.81 -15.13
C GLN A 180 2.18 -2.93 -15.31
N GLY A 181 0.89 -2.54 -15.36
CA GLY A 181 -0.17 -3.49 -15.68
C GLY A 181 0.02 -4.04 -17.09
N CYS A 182 -0.19 -5.34 -17.26
CA CYS A 182 -0.26 -5.99 -18.58
C CYS A 182 -1.41 -5.43 -19.43
#